data_AF-A0A944DFW3-F1
#
_entry.id   AF-A0A944DFW3-F1
#
_cell.length_a   1.000
_cell.length_b   1.000
_cell.length_c   1.000
_cell.angle_alpha   90.00
_cell.angle_beta   90.00
_cell.angle_gamma   90.00
#
_symmetry.space_group_name_H-M   'P 1'
#
loop_
_entity.id
_entity.type
_entity.pdbx_description
1 polymer ?
#
loop_
_entity_poly.entity_id
_entity_poly.type
_entity_poly.pdbx_seq_one_letter_code
_entity_poly.pdbx_strand_id
1 'polypeptide(L)'
;MTIPQYLEDMLQQENRSEADFSMLSISYSVEESLSADIAINIKYYNSKAIAYAKNYCGKQDNACHVFLNETDKTDCAHFVAHCLDAGGITIKTTDPTANFCPSGLAVRNTDLVAALRFLASKHDNMTEIGMVDAIVGDIGFLSNLRRPSHAFLLCEPVDLRDPLKPAKVWAHTSKKCCEDTGAEIRQWFATIFRITNS
;
A
#
# COMPACT_ATOMS: atom_id res chain seq x y z
N MET A 1 -6.02 11.51 17.69
CA MET A 1 -6.26 10.15 17.17
C MET A 1 -5.04 9.34 17.56
N THR A 2 -5.18 8.23 18.28
CA THR A 2 -4.03 7.43 18.70
C THR A 2 -3.45 6.70 17.48
N ILE A 3 -2.15 6.82 17.25
CA ILE A 3 -1.47 6.07 16.18
C ILE A 3 -1.33 4.60 16.62
N PRO A 4 -1.62 3.63 15.74
CA PRO A 4 -1.38 2.22 16.08
C PRO A 4 0.12 1.92 16.18
N GLN A 5 0.47 1.01 17.08
CA GLN A 5 1.86 0.59 17.33
C GLN A 5 2.63 0.25 16.04
N TYR A 6 2.00 -0.45 15.08
CA TYR A 6 2.70 -0.85 13.85
C TYR A 6 3.16 0.36 13.01
N LEU A 7 2.45 1.50 13.09
CA LEU A 7 2.79 2.72 12.36
C LEU A 7 3.87 3.50 13.11
N GLU A 8 3.85 3.47 14.46
CA GLU A 8 4.98 3.97 15.26
C GLU A 8 6.27 3.21 14.92
N ASP A 9 6.19 1.87 14.84
CA ASP A 9 7.32 1.02 14.47
C ASP A 9 7.86 1.37 13.07
N MET A 10 6.97 1.61 12.09
CA MET A 10 7.35 2.04 10.74
C MET A 10 7.99 3.43 10.73
N LEU A 11 7.43 4.38 11.48
CA LEU A 11 8.00 5.73 11.63
C LEU A 11 9.41 5.67 12.23
N GLN A 12 9.61 4.84 13.25
CA GLN A 12 10.93 4.66 13.86
C GLN A 12 11.94 4.08 12.86
N GLN A 13 11.54 3.09 12.05
CA GLN A 13 12.41 2.49 11.03
C GLN A 13 12.82 3.47 9.93
N GLU A 14 11.91 4.36 9.55
CA GLU A 14 12.16 5.37 8.53
C GLU A 14 12.77 6.66 9.11
N ASN A 15 13.06 6.69 10.42
CA ASN A 15 13.56 7.86 11.15
C ASN A 15 12.66 9.10 11.00
N ARG A 16 11.36 8.90 11.23
CA ARG A 16 10.30 9.89 11.02
C ARG A 16 9.45 10.09 12.27
N SER A 17 8.60 11.12 12.22
CA SER A 17 7.59 11.43 13.22
C SER A 17 6.24 11.70 12.58
N GLU A 18 5.18 11.72 13.39
CA GLU A 18 3.82 12.05 12.91
C GLU A 18 3.74 13.44 12.28
N ALA A 19 4.61 14.37 12.71
CA ALA A 19 4.64 15.73 12.19
C ALA A 19 4.94 15.75 10.68
N ASP A 20 5.62 14.72 10.16
CA ASP A 20 5.94 14.63 8.74
C ASP A 20 4.69 14.37 7.86
N PHE A 21 3.57 13.95 8.46
CA PHE A 21 2.33 13.72 7.73
C PHE A 21 1.59 15.02 7.36
N SER A 22 1.96 16.17 7.92
CA SER A 22 1.33 17.45 7.55
C SER A 22 1.58 17.87 6.10
N MET A 23 2.56 17.26 5.44
CA MET A 23 2.90 17.49 4.03
C MET A 23 2.37 16.42 3.07
N LEU A 24 1.54 15.50 3.57
CA LEU A 24 1.01 14.42 2.76
C LEU A 24 0.03 14.96 1.71
N SER A 25 0.32 14.68 0.44
CA SER A 25 -0.52 15.07 -0.69
C SER A 25 -1.14 13.84 -1.34
N ILE A 26 -2.47 13.80 -1.38
CA ILE A 26 -3.27 12.71 -1.95
C ILE A 26 -4.19 13.30 -3.01
N SER A 27 -4.31 12.65 -4.16
CA SER A 27 -5.22 13.05 -5.24
C SER A 27 -5.99 11.85 -5.75
N TYR A 28 -7.30 11.99 -5.88
CA TYR A 28 -8.23 10.96 -6.33
C TYR A 28 -9.53 11.61 -6.82
N SER A 29 -10.35 10.84 -7.52
CA SER A 29 -11.69 11.27 -7.94
C SER A 29 -12.74 10.56 -7.09
N VAL A 30 -13.89 11.21 -6.88
CA VAL A 30 -15.01 10.64 -6.11
C VAL A 30 -16.22 10.38 -7.01
N GLU A 31 -17.07 9.44 -6.61
CA GLU A 31 -18.44 9.28 -7.08
C GLU A 31 -19.40 9.63 -5.95
N GLU A 32 -20.33 10.54 -6.24
CA GLU A 32 -21.41 10.90 -5.33
C GLU A 32 -22.65 10.07 -5.70
N SER A 33 -23.17 9.30 -4.74
CA SER A 33 -24.48 8.66 -4.89
C SER A 33 -25.60 9.63 -4.47
N LEU A 34 -26.69 9.66 -5.25
CA LEU A 34 -27.87 10.51 -4.99
C LEU A 34 -28.81 9.94 -3.88
N SER A 35 -28.31 9.07 -3.00
CA SER A 35 -29.09 8.50 -1.89
C SER A 35 -29.16 9.44 -0.68
N ALA A 36 -30.18 9.25 0.17
CA ALA A 36 -30.41 10.07 1.37
C ALA A 36 -29.24 10.05 2.37
N ASP A 37 -28.38 9.04 2.28
CA ASP A 37 -27.03 9.04 2.83
C ASP A 37 -26.04 9.24 1.67
N ILE A 38 -25.35 10.39 1.64
CA ILE A 38 -24.34 10.69 0.62
C ILE A 38 -23.10 9.84 0.94
N ALA A 39 -23.02 8.65 0.35
CA ALA A 39 -21.78 7.87 0.37
C ALA A 39 -20.81 8.51 -0.63
N ILE A 40 -19.68 9.01 -0.13
CA ILE A 40 -18.62 9.56 -0.98
C ILE A 40 -17.62 8.43 -1.23
N ASN A 41 -17.67 7.83 -2.43
CA ASN A 41 -16.80 6.72 -2.78
C ASN A 41 -15.62 7.17 -3.63
N ILE A 42 -14.45 6.58 -3.41
CA ILE A 42 -13.26 6.80 -4.22
C ILE A 42 -13.36 6.00 -5.51
N LYS A 43 -13.19 6.64 -6.67
CA LYS A 43 -13.00 5.94 -7.94
C LYS A 43 -11.70 5.16 -7.92
N TYR A 44 -11.79 3.84 -7.94
CA TYR A 44 -10.63 2.96 -7.97
C TYR A 44 -10.86 1.76 -8.90
N TYR A 45 -9.87 1.48 -9.74
CA TYR A 45 -9.90 0.38 -10.70
C TYR A 45 -8.91 -0.70 -10.29
N ASN A 46 -9.34 -1.64 -9.44
CA ASN A 46 -8.48 -2.73 -8.97
C ASN A 46 -7.84 -3.53 -10.12
N SER A 47 -8.55 -3.71 -11.23
CA SER A 47 -8.03 -4.39 -12.42
C SER A 47 -6.81 -3.69 -13.03
N LYS A 48 -6.75 -2.36 -13.01
CA LYS A 48 -5.61 -1.58 -13.52
C LYS A 48 -4.42 -1.64 -12.57
N ALA A 49 -4.66 -1.57 -11.27
CA ALA A 49 -3.62 -1.75 -10.25
C ALA A 49 -2.97 -3.14 -10.36
N ILE A 50 -3.78 -4.19 -10.49
CA ILE A 50 -3.31 -5.57 -10.71
C ILE A 50 -2.58 -5.70 -12.04
N ALA A 51 -3.07 -5.06 -13.11
CA ALA A 51 -2.40 -5.09 -14.41
C ALA A 51 -1.01 -4.45 -14.34
N TYR A 52 -0.88 -3.33 -13.62
CA TYR A 52 0.42 -2.73 -13.33
C TYR A 52 1.31 -3.71 -12.57
N ALA A 53 0.80 -4.28 -11.48
CA ALA A 53 1.56 -5.20 -10.63
C ALA A 53 2.10 -6.39 -11.43
N LYS A 54 1.27 -6.99 -12.31
CA LYS A 54 1.67 -8.07 -13.21
C LYS A 54 2.75 -7.65 -14.21
N ASN A 55 2.68 -6.42 -14.72
CA ASN A 55 3.64 -5.94 -15.72
C ASN A 55 5.00 -5.61 -15.11
N TYR A 56 5.03 -5.06 -13.89
CA TYR A 56 6.27 -4.55 -13.29
C TYR A 56 6.85 -5.45 -12.21
N CYS A 57 6.09 -6.40 -11.66
CA CYS A 57 6.66 -7.32 -10.68
C CYS A 57 7.84 -8.10 -11.26
N GLY A 58 8.91 -8.24 -10.45
CA GLY A 58 10.10 -9.01 -10.79
C GLY A 58 11.06 -8.27 -11.71
N LYS A 59 10.63 -7.14 -12.28
CA LYS A 59 11.53 -6.18 -12.90
C LYS A 59 12.31 -5.45 -11.81
N GLN A 60 13.40 -4.81 -12.18
CA GLN A 60 14.05 -3.79 -11.33
C GLN A 60 13.71 -2.44 -11.94
N ASP A 61 12.42 -2.22 -12.16
CA ASP A 61 11.93 -1.06 -12.90
C ASP A 61 10.47 -0.76 -12.58
N ASN A 62 10.10 0.51 -12.67
CA ASN A 62 8.72 0.99 -12.57
C ASN A 62 8.38 1.80 -13.83
N ALA A 63 7.12 2.18 -14.03
CA ALA A 63 6.70 3.01 -15.16
C ALA A 63 7.43 4.36 -15.25
N CYS A 64 8.01 4.83 -14.14
CA CYS A 64 8.82 6.04 -14.09
C CYS A 64 10.33 5.81 -14.36
N HIS A 65 10.74 4.59 -14.71
CA HIS A 65 12.13 4.20 -14.94
C HIS A 65 13.05 4.27 -13.71
N VAL A 66 12.47 4.23 -12.50
CA VAL A 66 13.22 4.29 -11.24
C VAL A 66 12.98 3.04 -10.39
N PHE A 67 14.06 2.46 -9.90
CA PHE A 67 14.09 1.38 -8.91
C PHE A 67 14.88 1.83 -7.67
N LEU A 68 14.29 1.74 -6.49
CA LEU A 68 14.85 2.26 -5.23
C LEU A 68 15.39 1.11 -4.37
N ASN A 69 16.71 0.97 -4.30
CA ASN A 69 17.37 -0.10 -3.53
C ASN A 69 18.22 0.44 -2.37
N GLU A 70 17.79 1.56 -1.77
CA GLU A 70 18.54 2.24 -0.72
C GLU A 70 17.94 1.92 0.65
N THR A 71 18.75 2.00 1.71
CA THR A 71 18.42 1.54 3.07
C THR A 71 17.16 2.19 3.65
N ASP A 72 16.82 3.41 3.24
CA ASP A 72 15.72 4.21 3.79
C ASP A 72 14.64 4.55 2.74
N LYS A 73 14.73 3.93 1.55
CA LYS A 73 13.79 4.14 0.43
C LYS A 73 13.40 2.79 -0.11
N THR A 74 12.17 2.41 0.17
CA THR A 74 11.73 1.05 -0.15
C THR A 74 10.99 1.07 -1.47
N ASP A 75 11.59 0.45 -2.48
CA ASP A 75 10.92 0.22 -3.75
C ASP A 75 9.61 -0.57 -3.62
N CYS A 76 9.39 -1.32 -2.52
CA CYS A 76 8.09 -1.92 -2.23
C CYS A 76 6.98 -0.87 -2.06
N ALA A 77 7.23 0.23 -1.35
CA ALA A 77 6.31 1.35 -1.24
C ALA A 77 6.12 2.03 -2.59
N HIS A 78 7.21 2.29 -3.31
CA HIS A 78 7.16 2.95 -4.61
C HIS A 78 6.36 2.16 -5.65
N PHE A 79 6.54 0.84 -5.69
CA PHE A 79 5.77 -0.07 -6.53
C PHE A 79 4.28 -0.05 -6.19
N VAL A 80 3.93 -0.10 -4.90
CA VAL A 80 2.53 -0.03 -4.46
C VAL A 80 1.92 1.35 -4.77
N ALA A 81 2.68 2.44 -4.62
CA ALA A 81 2.25 3.78 -5.00
C ALA A 81 1.91 3.84 -6.50
N HIS A 82 2.71 3.20 -7.35
CA HIS A 82 2.41 3.06 -8.76
C HIS A 82 1.19 2.17 -9.06
N CYS A 83 1.00 1.07 -8.32
CA CYS A 83 -0.20 0.25 -8.45
C CYS A 83 -1.46 1.07 -8.13
N LEU A 84 -1.42 1.84 -7.04
CA LEU A 84 -2.49 2.75 -6.64
C LEU A 84 -2.76 3.83 -7.68
N ASP A 85 -1.70 4.46 -8.22
CA ASP A 85 -1.79 5.49 -9.24
C ASP A 85 -2.43 4.96 -10.52
N ALA A 86 -2.02 3.77 -10.98
CA ALA A 86 -2.65 3.08 -12.09
C ALA A 86 -4.14 2.75 -11.83
N GLY A 87 -4.48 2.49 -10.57
CA GLY A 87 -5.85 2.29 -10.09
C GLY A 87 -6.67 3.57 -9.94
N GLY A 88 -6.05 4.76 -9.96
CA GLY A 88 -6.73 6.05 -9.87
C GLY A 88 -6.56 6.80 -8.53
N ILE A 89 -5.69 6.32 -7.64
CA ILE A 89 -5.34 6.99 -6.38
C ILE A 89 -3.86 7.37 -6.40
N THR A 90 -3.58 8.67 -6.45
CA THR A 90 -2.22 9.19 -6.44
C THR A 90 -1.83 9.61 -5.03
N ILE A 91 -0.82 8.96 -4.46
CA ILE A 91 -0.22 9.36 -3.17
C ILE A 91 1.19 9.89 -3.45
N LYS A 92 1.45 11.14 -3.08
CA LYS A 92 2.76 11.79 -3.28
C LYS A 92 3.68 11.60 -2.07
N THR A 93 4.99 11.64 -2.33
CA THR A 93 6.00 11.71 -1.27
C THR A 93 5.80 12.97 -0.43
N THR A 94 5.98 12.84 0.89
CA THR A 94 6.02 13.98 1.83
C THR A 94 7.31 14.81 1.71
N ASP A 95 8.32 14.27 1.02
CA ASP A 95 9.55 14.98 0.66
C ASP A 95 9.61 15.20 -0.86
N PRO A 96 8.99 16.28 -1.38
CA PRO A 96 8.94 16.56 -2.81
C PRO A 96 10.29 17.04 -3.36
N THR A 97 11.23 17.45 -2.50
CA THR A 97 12.54 17.98 -2.93
C THR A 97 13.50 16.87 -3.37
N ALA A 98 13.24 15.64 -2.94
CA ALA A 98 14.19 14.56 -3.08
C ALA A 98 14.16 13.84 -4.43
N ASN A 99 13.29 14.26 -5.37
CA ASN A 99 13.26 13.84 -6.78
C ASN A 99 13.38 12.32 -7.02
N PHE A 100 12.85 11.50 -6.11
CA PHE A 100 12.95 10.04 -6.20
C PHE A 100 12.10 9.45 -7.34
N CYS A 101 10.97 10.08 -7.62
CA CYS A 101 10.07 9.70 -8.69
C CYS A 101 9.76 10.98 -9.49
N PRO A 102 9.91 10.98 -10.83
CA PRO A 102 9.51 12.12 -11.67
C PRO A 102 8.05 12.54 -11.48
N SER A 103 7.19 11.57 -11.16
CA SER A 103 5.77 11.82 -10.86
C SER A 103 5.54 12.20 -9.39
N GLY A 104 6.57 12.24 -8.55
CA GLY A 104 6.49 12.57 -7.12
C GLY A 104 5.72 11.55 -6.28
N LEU A 105 5.57 10.30 -6.75
CA LEU A 105 4.85 9.26 -6.02
C LEU A 105 5.55 8.91 -4.70
N ALA A 106 4.77 8.41 -3.75
CA ALA A 106 5.28 7.97 -2.45
C ALA A 106 6.33 6.86 -2.61
N VAL A 107 7.38 6.93 -1.79
CA VAL A 107 8.50 5.95 -1.79
C VAL A 107 8.75 5.34 -0.40
N ARG A 108 7.87 5.66 0.55
CA ARG A 108 7.94 5.25 1.95
C ARG A 108 6.63 4.57 2.36
N ASN A 109 6.71 3.55 3.21
CA ASN A 109 5.53 2.82 3.65
C ASN A 109 4.67 3.69 4.56
N THR A 110 5.29 4.54 5.39
CA THR A 110 4.54 5.45 6.27
C THR A 110 3.68 6.46 5.52
N ASP A 111 4.15 6.98 4.38
CA ASP A 111 3.35 7.88 3.51
C ASP A 111 2.11 7.17 2.99
N LEU A 112 2.27 5.92 2.52
CA LEU A 112 1.16 5.10 2.03
C LEU A 112 0.17 4.78 3.14
N VAL A 113 0.64 4.26 4.27
CA VAL A 113 -0.24 3.87 5.39
C VAL A 113 -1.00 5.09 5.92
N ALA A 114 -0.33 6.23 6.13
CA ALA A 114 -0.99 7.45 6.58
C ALA A 114 -2.08 7.91 5.58
N ALA A 115 -1.78 7.88 4.29
CA ALA A 115 -2.73 8.25 3.24
C ALA A 115 -3.93 7.30 3.19
N LEU A 116 -3.68 5.99 3.23
CA LEU A 116 -4.74 4.99 3.15
C LEU A 116 -5.63 5.02 4.39
N ARG A 117 -5.07 5.24 5.59
CA ARG A 117 -5.86 5.48 6.81
C ARG A 117 -6.70 6.74 6.72
N PHE A 118 -6.14 7.83 6.20
CA PHE A 118 -6.89 9.07 5.97
C PHE A 118 -8.07 8.81 5.03
N LEU A 119 -7.85 8.15 3.90
CA LEU A 119 -8.90 7.82 2.94
C LEU A 119 -9.98 6.91 3.55
N ALA A 120 -9.59 5.88 4.30
CA ALA A 120 -10.51 5.00 5.02
C ALA A 120 -11.37 5.76 6.07
N SER A 121 -10.87 6.87 6.62
CA SER A 121 -11.65 7.72 7.54
C SER A 121 -12.64 8.66 6.83
N LYS A 122 -12.58 8.75 5.49
CA LYS A 122 -13.35 9.69 4.67
C LYS A 122 -14.30 9.03 3.68
N HIS A 123 -14.08 7.77 3.35
CA HIS A 123 -14.76 7.08 2.25
C HIS A 123 -15.25 5.71 2.67
N ASP A 124 -16.51 5.41 2.38
CA ASP A 124 -17.17 4.18 2.82
C ASP A 124 -16.66 2.94 2.07
N ASN A 125 -16.21 3.13 0.83
CA ASN A 125 -15.64 2.06 0.00
C ASN A 125 -14.17 1.77 0.30
N MET A 126 -13.61 2.33 1.38
CA MET A 126 -12.25 2.07 1.80
C MET A 126 -12.18 1.70 3.28
N THR A 127 -11.59 0.54 3.57
CA THR A 127 -11.54 0.00 4.94
C THR A 127 -10.17 -0.56 5.27
N GLU A 128 -9.74 -0.34 6.51
CA GLU A 128 -8.62 -1.05 7.11
C GLU A 128 -9.13 -2.39 7.67
N ILE A 129 -8.53 -3.50 7.24
CA ILE A 129 -8.96 -4.87 7.57
C ILE A 129 -7.77 -5.73 8.00
N GLY A 130 -8.08 -6.88 8.59
CA GLY A 130 -7.09 -7.92 8.90
C GLY A 130 -6.75 -8.80 7.68
N MET A 131 -5.64 -9.53 7.77
CA MET A 131 -5.22 -10.53 6.77
C MET A 131 -6.30 -11.57 6.49
N VAL A 132 -7.13 -11.85 7.49
CA VAL A 132 -8.16 -12.88 7.45
C VAL A 132 -9.27 -12.61 6.44
N ASP A 133 -9.58 -11.33 6.22
CA ASP A 133 -10.66 -10.92 5.34
C ASP A 133 -10.17 -10.66 3.92
N ALA A 134 -8.85 -10.69 3.70
CA ALA A 134 -8.19 -10.15 2.52
C ALA A 134 -8.49 -10.91 1.21
N ILE A 135 -8.66 -10.14 0.13
CA ILE A 135 -8.94 -10.61 -1.23
C ILE A 135 -7.90 -10.07 -2.22
N VAL A 136 -7.99 -10.54 -3.47
CA VAL A 136 -7.10 -10.12 -4.54
C VAL A 136 -7.18 -8.60 -4.77
N GLY A 137 -6.02 -7.95 -4.78
CA GLY A 137 -5.88 -6.52 -5.01
C GLY A 137 -5.96 -5.65 -3.76
N ASP A 138 -6.20 -6.25 -2.59
CA ASP A 138 -6.02 -5.52 -1.33
C ASP A 138 -4.54 -5.18 -1.11
N ILE A 139 -4.29 -4.04 -0.47
CA ILE A 139 -2.94 -3.51 -0.24
C ILE A 139 -2.53 -3.84 1.18
N GLY A 140 -1.44 -4.60 1.34
CA GLY A 140 -0.96 -5.04 2.63
C GLY A 140 0.37 -4.43 3.03
N PHE A 141 0.58 -4.37 4.34
CA PHE A 141 1.80 -3.90 4.96
C PHE A 141 2.31 -4.87 6.02
N LEU A 142 3.62 -5.07 6.03
CA LEU A 142 4.34 -5.76 7.09
C LEU A 142 5.11 -4.75 7.93
N SER A 143 5.10 -4.95 9.24
CA SER A 143 5.88 -4.17 10.19
C SER A 143 6.46 -5.09 11.27
N ASN A 144 7.72 -4.82 11.64
CA ASN A 144 8.39 -5.46 12.77
C ASN A 144 9.61 -4.62 13.12
N LEU A 145 9.74 -4.09 14.33
CA LEU A 145 10.90 -3.29 14.78
C LEU A 145 12.29 -3.83 14.39
N ARG A 146 12.44 -5.15 14.16
CA ARG A 146 13.70 -5.80 13.81
C ARG A 146 13.93 -5.98 12.30
N ARG A 147 12.98 -5.61 11.44
CA ARG A 147 13.08 -5.75 9.97
C ARG A 147 12.43 -4.57 9.25
N PRO A 148 12.95 -4.14 8.08
CA PRO A 148 12.29 -3.10 7.29
C PRO A 148 10.83 -3.45 7.00
N SER A 149 9.96 -2.47 7.13
CA SER A 149 8.57 -2.57 6.72
C SER A 149 8.46 -2.89 5.22
N HIS A 150 7.35 -3.50 4.83
CA HIS A 150 7.16 -3.95 3.46
C HIS A 150 5.72 -3.77 2.97
N ALA A 151 5.53 -3.11 1.83
CA ALA A 151 4.23 -3.01 1.17
C ALA A 151 4.09 -4.07 0.06
N PHE A 152 2.88 -4.56 -0.13
CA PHE A 152 2.55 -5.58 -1.13
C PHE A 152 1.10 -5.48 -1.60
N LEU A 153 0.80 -6.11 -2.74
CA LEU A 153 -0.55 -6.26 -3.27
C LEU A 153 -0.95 -7.74 -3.26
N LEU A 154 -2.12 -8.10 -2.72
CA LEU A 154 -2.57 -9.50 -2.64
C LEU A 154 -2.87 -10.08 -4.03
N CYS A 155 -2.28 -11.23 -4.36
CA CYS A 155 -2.52 -11.92 -5.62
C CYS A 155 -3.63 -12.97 -5.55
N GLU A 156 -3.76 -13.65 -4.42
CA GLU A 156 -4.81 -14.64 -4.17
C GLU A 156 -5.50 -14.29 -2.85
N PRO A 157 -6.79 -14.65 -2.67
CA PRO A 157 -7.42 -14.58 -1.36
C PRO A 157 -6.65 -15.40 -0.34
N VAL A 158 -6.60 -14.93 0.90
CA VAL A 158 -5.93 -15.67 1.99
C VAL A 158 -6.84 -16.81 2.44
N ASP A 159 -6.40 -18.06 2.29
CA ASP A 159 -7.11 -19.21 2.86
C ASP A 159 -6.58 -19.52 4.26
N LEU A 160 -7.37 -19.17 5.27
CA LEU A 160 -7.00 -19.41 6.67
C LEU A 160 -7.23 -20.84 7.13
N ARG A 161 -7.99 -21.64 6.37
CA ARG A 161 -8.24 -23.05 6.70
C ARG A 161 -6.97 -23.88 6.54
N ASP A 162 -6.05 -23.39 5.72
CA ASP A 162 -4.71 -23.94 5.60
C ASP A 162 -3.69 -22.97 6.24
N PRO A 163 -3.31 -23.19 7.52
CA PRO A 163 -2.32 -22.37 8.18
C PRO A 163 -0.93 -22.47 7.53
N LEU A 164 -0.71 -23.48 6.68
CA LEU A 164 0.55 -23.71 5.95
C LEU A 164 0.56 -23.05 4.58
N LYS A 165 -0.58 -22.56 4.08
CA LYS A 165 -0.64 -21.82 2.81
C LYS A 165 -0.34 -20.33 3.08
N PRO A 166 0.84 -19.82 2.70
CA PRO A 166 1.16 -18.40 2.85
C PRO A 166 0.35 -17.57 1.85
N ALA A 167 0.20 -16.27 2.13
CA ALA A 167 -0.41 -15.36 1.18
C ALA A 167 0.48 -15.26 -0.07
N LYS A 168 -0.14 -15.22 -1.25
CA LYS A 168 0.57 -14.88 -2.49
C LYS A 168 0.42 -13.42 -2.79
N VAL A 169 1.52 -12.76 -3.12
CA VAL A 169 1.53 -11.31 -3.30
C VAL A 169 2.31 -10.91 -4.55
N TRP A 170 2.04 -9.70 -5.02
CA TRP A 170 2.97 -8.94 -5.85
C TRP A 170 3.78 -8.01 -4.96
N ALA A 171 5.10 -8.21 -4.97
CA ALA A 171 6.05 -7.40 -4.22
C ALA A 171 7.35 -7.25 -5.00
N HIS A 172 7.78 -6.00 -5.19
CA HIS A 172 8.86 -5.65 -6.11
C HIS A 172 10.24 -5.93 -5.50
N THR A 173 10.52 -5.47 -4.29
CA THR A 173 11.82 -5.66 -3.61
C THR A 173 12.17 -7.14 -3.39
N SER A 174 11.18 -7.99 -3.08
CA SER A 174 11.39 -9.43 -2.90
C SER A 174 11.20 -10.25 -4.18
N LYS A 175 10.92 -9.60 -5.32
CA LYS A 175 10.60 -10.22 -6.62
C LYS A 175 9.51 -11.29 -6.55
N LYS A 176 8.57 -11.18 -5.62
CA LYS A 176 7.47 -12.15 -5.46
C LYS A 176 6.36 -11.77 -6.41
N CYS A 177 6.19 -12.53 -7.48
CA CYS A 177 5.24 -12.22 -8.55
C CYS A 177 4.07 -13.18 -8.56
N CYS A 178 3.12 -12.93 -7.65
CA CYS A 178 2.11 -13.90 -7.27
C CYS A 178 2.74 -15.17 -6.68
N GLU A 179 3.73 -14.97 -5.82
CA GLU A 179 4.48 -16.05 -5.20
C GLU A 179 4.27 -16.05 -3.69
N ASP A 180 4.50 -17.22 -3.09
CA ASP A 180 4.34 -17.46 -1.67
C ASP A 180 5.23 -16.53 -0.84
N THR A 181 4.59 -15.82 0.08
CA THR A 181 5.28 -14.89 0.99
C THR A 181 6.13 -15.58 2.04
N GLY A 182 5.98 -16.89 2.21
CA GLY A 182 6.55 -17.64 3.33
C GLY A 182 5.62 -17.60 4.56
N ALA A 183 5.77 -18.57 5.46
CA ALA A 183 4.90 -18.67 6.65
C ALA A 183 5.09 -17.49 7.62
N GLU A 184 6.24 -16.82 7.54
CA GLU A 184 6.64 -15.69 8.37
C GLU A 184 5.77 -14.43 8.19
N ILE A 185 5.04 -14.30 7.08
CA ILE A 185 4.21 -13.10 6.82
C ILE A 185 3.18 -12.86 7.92
N ARG A 186 2.68 -13.94 8.54
CA ARG A 186 1.68 -13.86 9.62
C ARG A 186 2.26 -13.21 10.88
N GLN A 187 3.56 -13.38 11.13
CA GLN A 187 4.22 -12.85 12.33
C GLN A 187 4.53 -11.37 12.22
N TRP A 188 4.62 -10.85 11.00
CA TRP A 188 4.99 -9.45 10.73
C TRP A 188 3.84 -8.68 10.08
N PHE A 189 2.65 -9.26 10.08
CA PHE A 189 1.48 -8.61 9.55
C PHE A 189 1.18 -7.35 10.35
N ALA A 190 1.10 -6.20 9.65
CA ALA A 190 0.68 -4.95 10.27
C ALA A 190 -0.79 -4.69 9.99
N THR A 191 -1.14 -4.51 8.71
CA THR A 191 -2.49 -4.11 8.30
C THR A 191 -2.72 -4.35 6.80
N ILE A 192 -3.99 -4.38 6.38
CA ILE A 192 -4.42 -4.35 4.98
C ILE A 192 -5.46 -3.26 4.77
N PHE A 193 -5.43 -2.65 3.59
CA PHE A 193 -6.48 -1.76 3.11
C PHE A 193 -7.20 -2.38 1.94
N ARG A 194 -8.53 -2.44 2.06
CA ARG A 194 -9.43 -2.80 0.98
C ARG A 194 -10.05 -1.54 0.39
N ILE A 195 -10.09 -1.50 -0.94
CA ILE A 195 -10.86 -0.52 -1.69
C ILE A 195 -11.85 -1.30 -2.55
N THR A 196 -13.15 -1.20 -2.25
CA THR A 196 -14.18 -1.83 -3.06
C THR A 196 -14.47 -0.95 -4.27
N ASN A 197 -14.49 -1.55 -5.46
CA ASN A 197 -14.77 -0.83 -6.71
C ASN A 197 -16.08 -0.03 -6.60
N SER A 198 -16.06 1.17 -7.17
CA SER A 198 -17.26 1.96 -7.49
C SER A 198 -17.61 1.71 -8.96
#